data_AF-F9VZX6-F1
#
_entry.id   AF-F9VZX6-F1
#
_cell.length_a   1.000
_cell.length_b   1.000
_cell.length_c   1.000
_cell.angle_alpha   90.00
_cell.angle_beta   90.00
_cell.angle_gamma   90.00
#
_symmetry.space_group_name_H-M   'P 1'
#
loop_
_entity.id
_entity.type
_entity.pdbx_description
1 polymer ?
#
loop_
_entity_poly.entity_id
_entity_poly.type
_entity_poly.pdbx_seq_one_letter_code
_entity_poly.pdbx_strand_id
1 'polypeptide(L)'
;MGASVIILAFVAVRGRPLAAWLASGCISVIAGVWGAVSTAGAVWGLSITLPGYAIMIMGSLFSVMLRPMARNIYELREASERQAALDAAAAAATEVRDRRLAALDERARPVLTRMARRETFTADEVATARLLEAQLRDGIRASGLDLPMVRDAAWRARQRGVRVVLLDDGGLAALDDAHAAVARERLANAVAELLDEVEDGRVTVRIQPPGRDALASVGVDASHVSHRVEFHPRVLVRTEIGREARAENV
;
A
#
# COMPACT_ATOMS: atom_id res chain seq x y z
N MET A 1 43.78 -8.15 45.35
CA MET A 1 42.37 -8.60 45.25
C MET A 1 41.47 -7.66 44.43
N GLY A 2 41.66 -6.33 44.45
CA GLY A 2 40.76 -5.41 43.72
C GLY A 2 40.74 -5.57 42.19
N ALA A 3 41.91 -5.61 41.53
CA ALA A 3 41.98 -5.64 40.07
C ALA A 3 41.41 -6.93 39.42
N SER A 4 41.62 -8.08 40.05
CA SER A 4 41.11 -9.37 39.55
C SER A 4 39.58 -9.46 39.65
N VAL A 5 38.99 -8.93 40.72
CA VAL A 5 37.53 -8.88 40.91
C VAL A 5 36.86 -7.96 39.89
N ILE A 6 37.50 -6.83 39.54
CA ILE A 6 36.99 -5.90 38.52
C ILE A 6 36.99 -6.55 37.14
N ILE A 7 38.05 -7.28 36.77
CA ILE A 7 38.14 -8.00 35.49
C ILE A 7 37.08 -9.12 35.43
N LEU A 8 36.88 -9.87 36.52
CA LEU A 8 35.86 -10.93 36.59
C LEU A 8 34.44 -10.38 36.52
N ALA A 9 34.16 -9.26 37.19
CA ALA A 9 32.89 -8.55 37.08
C ALA A 9 32.65 -8.09 35.63
N PHE A 10 33.67 -7.60 34.94
CA PHE A 10 33.56 -7.19 33.53
C PHE A 10 33.28 -8.36 32.58
N VAL A 11 33.88 -9.53 32.83
CA VAL A 11 33.61 -10.78 32.09
C VAL A 11 32.18 -11.30 32.34
N ALA A 12 31.69 -11.20 33.58
CA ALA A 12 30.30 -11.54 33.92
C ALA A 12 29.30 -10.62 33.21
N VAL A 13 29.60 -9.31 33.13
CA VAL A 13 28.80 -8.31 32.40
C VAL A 13 28.84 -8.55 30.89
N ARG A 14 29.97 -9.01 30.33
CA ARG A 14 30.10 -9.36 28.91
C ARG A 14 29.40 -10.66 28.50
N GLY A 15 28.83 -11.41 29.44
CA GLY A 15 27.88 -12.47 29.12
C GLY A 15 28.46 -13.87 29.14
N ARG A 16 29.61 -14.05 29.80
CA ARG A 16 30.13 -15.37 30.13
C ARG A 16 30.17 -15.53 31.66
N PRO A 17 29.02 -15.44 32.36
CA PRO A 17 28.98 -15.51 33.82
C PRO A 17 29.61 -16.81 34.33
N LEU A 18 29.38 -17.94 33.64
CA LEU A 18 29.97 -19.23 33.99
C LEU A 18 31.52 -19.20 34.03
N ALA A 19 32.16 -18.49 33.10
CA ALA A 19 33.62 -18.37 33.08
C ALA A 19 34.15 -17.52 34.24
N ALA A 20 33.42 -16.46 34.62
CA ALA A 20 33.77 -15.63 35.77
C ALA A 20 33.62 -16.39 37.10
N TRP A 21 32.55 -17.18 37.24
CA TRP A 21 32.33 -18.02 38.42
C TRP A 21 33.38 -19.13 38.55
N LEU A 22 33.76 -19.78 37.45
CA LEU A 22 34.83 -20.78 37.43
C LEU A 22 36.18 -20.19 37.87
N ALA A 23 36.56 -19.03 37.32
CA ALA A 23 37.80 -18.38 37.68
C ALA A 23 37.81 -17.90 39.15
N SER A 24 36.70 -17.40 39.67
CA SER A 24 36.56 -17.05 41.09
C SER A 24 36.70 -18.30 41.98
N GLY A 25 36.09 -19.42 41.61
CA GLY A 25 36.24 -20.70 42.30
C GLY A 25 37.70 -21.16 42.34
N CYS A 26 38.41 -21.08 41.21
CA CYS A 26 39.84 -21.41 41.15
C CYS A 26 40.67 -20.51 42.08
N ILE A 27 40.40 -19.21 42.13
CA ILE A 27 41.11 -18.28 43.03
C ILE A 27 40.84 -18.62 44.50
N SER A 28 39.59 -18.97 44.87
CA SER A 28 39.26 -19.41 46.22
C SER A 28 39.97 -20.71 46.62
N VAL A 29 40.11 -21.66 45.69
CA VAL A 29 40.86 -22.90 45.93
C VAL A 29 42.34 -22.59 46.14
N ILE A 30 42.95 -21.76 45.29
CA ILE A 30 44.37 -21.37 45.41
C ILE A 30 44.62 -20.63 46.73
N ALA A 31 43.74 -19.70 47.11
CA ALA A 31 43.84 -18.97 48.37
C ALA A 31 43.68 -19.88 49.59
N GLY A 32 42.77 -20.87 49.53
CA GLY A 32 42.59 -21.87 50.59
C GLY A 32 43.80 -22.79 50.74
N VAL A 33 44.38 -23.28 49.64
CA VAL A 33 45.59 -24.11 49.64
C VAL A 33 46.79 -23.32 50.18
N TRP A 34 46.96 -22.07 49.75
CA TRP A 34 48.00 -21.18 50.29
C TRP A 34 47.80 -20.92 51.79
N GLY A 35 46.56 -20.68 52.22
CA GLY A 35 46.20 -20.53 53.63
C GLY A 35 46.48 -21.79 54.46
N ALA A 36 46.35 -22.97 53.87
CA ALA A 36 46.67 -24.24 54.55
C ALA A 36 48.18 -24.48 54.70
N VAL A 37 48.97 -24.05 53.71
CA VAL A 37 50.44 -24.20 53.70
C VAL A 37 51.11 -23.11 54.54
N SER A 38 50.54 -21.91 54.59
CA SER A 38 50.92 -20.89 55.56
C SER A 38 50.31 -21.23 56.92
N THR A 39 51.00 -20.90 58.01
CA THR A 39 50.53 -21.18 59.39
C THR A 39 49.22 -20.45 59.78
N ALA A 40 48.57 -19.76 58.84
CA ALA A 40 47.32 -19.03 58.99
C ALA A 40 46.06 -19.92 58.91
N GLY A 41 46.15 -21.12 58.34
CA GLY A 41 45.04 -22.06 58.21
C GLY A 41 44.14 -21.83 56.98
N ALA A 42 43.59 -22.90 56.42
CA ALA A 42 42.78 -22.89 55.20
C ALA A 42 41.55 -21.98 55.27
N VAL A 43 40.95 -21.86 56.47
CA VAL A 43 39.76 -21.03 56.72
C VAL A 43 40.05 -19.55 56.53
N TRP A 44 41.26 -19.09 56.89
CA TRP A 44 41.68 -17.70 56.72
C TRP A 44 41.91 -17.36 55.24
N GLY A 45 42.46 -18.30 54.46
CA GLY A 45 42.61 -18.16 53.01
C GLY A 45 41.27 -18.08 52.27
N LEU A 46 40.23 -18.75 52.77
CA LEU A 46 38.89 -18.67 52.18
C LEU A 46 38.16 -17.37 52.56
N SER A 47 38.27 -16.94 53.82
CA SER A 47 37.58 -15.75 54.35
C SER A 47 37.99 -14.46 53.65
N ILE A 48 39.23 -14.35 53.15
CA ILE A 48 39.69 -13.18 52.39
C ILE A 48 39.00 -13.05 51.01
N THR A 49 38.44 -14.14 50.48
CA THR A 49 37.78 -14.15 49.16
C THR A 49 36.27 -13.89 49.24
N LEU A 50 35.65 -14.09 50.41
CA LEU A 50 34.20 -13.94 50.61
C LEU A 50 33.63 -12.58 50.18
N PRO A 51 34.25 -11.43 50.50
CA PRO A 51 33.71 -10.12 50.12
C PRO A 51 33.59 -9.93 48.60
N GLY A 52 34.45 -10.58 47.80
CA GLY A 52 34.41 -10.50 46.35
C GLY A 52 33.19 -11.17 45.72
N TYR A 53 32.63 -12.19 46.36
CA TYR A 53 31.44 -12.90 45.87
C TYR A 53 30.19 -12.03 45.91
N ALA A 54 30.04 -11.16 46.92
CA ALA A 54 28.90 -10.25 47.00
C ALA A 54 28.82 -9.30 45.79
N ILE A 55 29.98 -8.77 45.37
CA ILE A 55 30.11 -7.89 44.20
C ILE A 55 29.81 -8.66 42.90
N MET A 56 30.32 -9.89 42.79
CA MET A 56 30.06 -10.74 41.62
C MET A 56 28.60 -11.17 41.48
N ILE A 57 27.92 -11.46 42.59
CA ILE A 57 26.48 -11.78 42.60
C ILE A 57 25.70 -10.58 42.09
N MET A 58 25.98 -9.37 42.58
CA MET A 58 25.32 -8.14 42.12
C MET A 58 25.59 -7.86 40.64
N GLY A 59 26.84 -7.97 40.19
CA GLY A 59 27.18 -7.77 38.77
C GLY A 59 26.55 -8.81 37.83
N SER A 60 26.43 -10.06 38.27
CA SER A 60 25.78 -11.13 37.52
C SER A 60 24.27 -10.89 37.40
N LEU A 61 23.62 -10.53 38.51
CA LEU A 61 22.18 -10.24 38.53
C LEU A 61 21.84 -9.04 37.63
N PHE A 62 22.66 -7.98 37.70
CA PHE A 62 22.51 -6.79 36.86
C PHE A 62 22.67 -7.11 35.36
N SER A 63 23.69 -7.92 35.00
CA SER A 63 23.91 -8.37 33.61
C SER A 63 22.74 -9.20 33.07
N VAL A 64 22.19 -10.10 33.88
CA VAL A 64 21.06 -10.96 33.49
C VAL A 64 19.75 -10.18 33.39
N MET A 65 19.49 -9.21 34.28
CA MET A 65 18.28 -8.38 34.23
C MET A 65 18.31 -7.32 33.13
N LEU A 66 19.45 -6.68 32.87
CA LEU A 66 19.51 -5.52 31.98
C LEU A 66 19.44 -5.89 30.49
N ARG A 67 19.96 -7.06 30.11
CA ARG A 67 19.93 -7.58 28.73
C ARG A 67 18.52 -7.75 28.16
N PRO A 68 17.58 -8.43 28.84
CA PRO A 68 16.20 -8.56 28.35
C PRO A 68 15.44 -7.24 28.37
N MET A 69 15.67 -6.35 29.36
CA MET A 69 15.03 -5.03 29.39
C MET A 69 15.40 -4.16 28.19
N ALA A 70 16.68 -4.14 27.79
CA ALA A 70 17.11 -3.39 26.62
C ALA A 70 16.46 -3.93 25.33
N ARG A 71 16.39 -5.26 25.17
CA ARG A 71 15.75 -5.90 24.00
C ARG A 71 14.27 -5.58 23.89
N ASN A 72 13.53 -5.66 24.99
CA ASN A 72 12.10 -5.34 25.02
C ASN A 72 11.85 -3.88 24.60
N ILE A 73 12.71 -2.93 24.97
CA ILE A 73 12.57 -1.53 24.56
C ILE A 73 12.77 -1.36 23.04
N TYR A 74 13.72 -2.08 22.44
CA TYR A 74 13.94 -2.02 20.99
C TYR A 74 12.80 -2.67 20.21
N GLU A 75 12.32 -3.83 20.65
CA GLU A 75 11.18 -4.52 20.00
C GLU A 75 9.89 -3.69 20.11
N LEU A 76 9.64 -3.05 21.25
CA LEU A 76 8.47 -2.21 21.45
C LEU A 76 8.53 -0.91 20.61
N ARG A 77 9.72 -0.35 20.41
CA ARG A 77 9.93 0.79 19.50
C ARG A 77 9.64 0.41 18.05
N GLU A 78 10.16 -0.72 17.59
CA GLU A 78 9.94 -1.19 16.22
C GLU A 78 8.45 -1.51 15.95
N ALA A 79 7.77 -2.12 16.93
CA ALA A 79 6.32 -2.34 16.87
C ALA A 79 5.53 -1.02 16.86
N SER A 80 5.92 -0.05 17.70
CA SER A 80 5.28 1.28 17.74
C SER A 80 5.47 2.06 16.43
N GLU A 81 6.66 2.00 15.82
CA GLU A 81 6.92 2.67 14.54
C GLU A 81 6.09 2.07 13.40
N ARG A 82 5.96 0.73 13.35
CA ARG A 82 5.09 0.05 12.39
C ARG A 82 3.62 0.43 12.58
N GLN A 83 3.14 0.46 13.82
CA GLN A 83 1.76 0.83 14.11
C GLN A 83 1.48 2.28 13.71
N ALA A 84 2.38 3.21 14.03
CA ALA A 84 2.26 4.62 13.63
C ALA A 84 2.23 4.80 12.10
N ALA A 85 3.00 4.01 11.35
CA ALA A 85 2.98 4.04 9.89
C ALA A 85 1.64 3.54 9.31
N LEU A 86 1.07 2.49 9.88
CA LEU A 86 -0.25 1.97 9.49
C LEU A 86 -1.37 2.98 9.80
N ASP A 87 -1.33 3.58 10.99
CA ASP A 87 -2.32 4.57 11.42
C ASP A 87 -2.25 5.84 10.53
N ALA A 88 -1.05 6.29 10.17
CA ALA A 88 -0.85 7.41 9.25
C ALA A 88 -1.39 7.11 7.84
N ALA A 89 -1.15 5.90 7.32
CA ALA A 89 -1.70 5.48 6.03
C ALA A 89 -3.24 5.40 6.05
N ALA A 90 -3.82 4.88 7.14
CA ALA A 90 -5.27 4.81 7.32
C ALA A 90 -5.90 6.21 7.44
N ALA A 91 -5.25 7.13 8.15
CA ALA A 91 -5.69 8.52 8.26
C ALA A 91 -5.67 9.22 6.89
N ALA A 92 -4.59 9.07 6.12
CA ALA A 92 -4.49 9.62 4.77
C ALA A 92 -5.56 9.07 3.82
N ALA A 93 -5.83 7.75 3.88
CA ALA A 93 -6.88 7.13 3.08
C ALA A 93 -8.28 7.66 3.45
N THR A 94 -8.53 7.91 4.75
CA THR A 94 -9.78 8.48 5.25
C THR A 94 -9.96 9.92 4.74
N GLU A 95 -8.91 10.73 4.80
CA GLU A 95 -8.96 12.11 4.30
C GLU A 95 -9.28 12.16 2.79
N VAL A 96 -8.65 11.29 1.99
CA VAL A 96 -8.95 11.20 0.54
C VAL A 96 -10.40 10.78 0.31
N ARG A 97 -10.91 9.81 1.08
CA ARG A 97 -12.31 9.38 1.01
C ARG A 97 -13.27 10.52 1.33
N ASP A 98 -13.01 11.26 2.41
CA ASP A 98 -13.89 12.34 2.85
C ASP A 98 -13.94 13.47 1.83
N ARG A 99 -12.79 13.84 1.22
CA ARG A 99 -12.75 14.80 0.11
C ARG A 99 -13.57 14.34 -1.09
N ARG A 100 -13.48 13.06 -1.46
CA ARG A 100 -14.27 12.48 -2.56
C ARG A 100 -15.77 12.49 -2.24
N LEU A 101 -16.15 12.14 -1.01
CA LEU A 101 -17.53 12.20 -0.56
C LEU A 101 -18.08 13.62 -0.55
N ALA A 102 -17.30 14.60 -0.10
CA ALA A 102 -17.70 16.01 -0.13
C ALA A 102 -17.92 16.51 -1.57
N ALA A 103 -17.02 16.18 -2.49
CA ALA A 103 -17.16 16.56 -3.90
C ALA A 103 -18.37 15.88 -4.59
N LEU A 104 -18.71 14.66 -4.18
CA LEU A 104 -19.93 13.98 -4.63
C LEU A 104 -21.18 14.64 -4.04
N ASP A 105 -21.16 14.94 -2.74
CA ASP A 105 -22.30 15.55 -2.05
C ASP A 105 -22.60 16.95 -2.59
N GLU A 106 -21.58 17.77 -2.88
CA GLU A 106 -21.74 19.08 -3.49
C GLU A 106 -22.45 19.02 -4.86
N ARG A 107 -22.17 17.98 -5.66
CA ARG A 107 -22.80 17.80 -6.99
C ARG A 107 -24.18 17.15 -6.91
N ALA A 108 -24.37 16.18 -6.02
CA ALA A 108 -25.59 15.39 -5.94
C ALA A 108 -26.70 16.07 -5.11
N ARG A 109 -26.34 16.78 -4.04
CA ARG A 109 -27.27 17.41 -3.10
C ARG A 109 -28.27 18.37 -3.75
N PRO A 110 -27.90 19.24 -4.72
CA PRO A 110 -28.86 20.15 -5.36
C PRO A 110 -29.92 19.39 -6.16
N VAL A 111 -29.51 18.36 -6.91
CA VAL A 111 -30.40 17.53 -7.74
C VAL A 111 -31.36 16.74 -6.86
N LEU A 112 -30.86 16.09 -5.81
CA LEU A 112 -31.66 15.33 -4.85
C LEU A 112 -32.62 16.23 -4.06
N THR A 113 -32.20 17.45 -3.72
CA THR A 113 -33.06 18.42 -3.01
C THR A 113 -34.21 18.91 -3.90
N ARG A 114 -33.97 19.15 -5.21
CA ARG A 114 -35.04 19.51 -6.16
C ARG A 114 -36.02 18.36 -6.39
N MET A 115 -35.53 17.12 -6.46
CA MET A 115 -36.40 15.93 -6.52
C MET A 115 -37.27 15.79 -5.27
N ALA A 116 -36.69 15.99 -4.08
CA ALA A 116 -37.43 15.95 -2.82
C ALA A 116 -38.51 17.04 -2.73
N ARG A 117 -38.32 18.18 -3.40
CA ARG A 117 -39.28 19.30 -3.47
C ARG A 117 -40.39 19.12 -4.51
N ARG A 118 -40.42 18.02 -5.27
CA ARG A 118 -41.39 17.76 -6.36
C ARG A 118 -41.47 18.90 -7.39
N GLU A 119 -40.35 19.59 -7.64
CA GLU A 119 -40.27 20.59 -8.69
C GLU A 119 -40.45 19.93 -10.07
N THR A 120 -41.18 20.58 -10.97
CA THR A 120 -41.36 20.10 -12.34
C THR A 120 -40.06 20.29 -13.12
N PHE A 121 -39.45 19.17 -13.50
CA PHE A 121 -38.24 19.19 -14.32
C PHE A 121 -38.61 19.45 -15.78
N THR A 122 -37.91 20.38 -16.41
CA THR A 122 -37.97 20.55 -17.86
C THR A 122 -37.34 19.35 -18.58
N ALA A 123 -37.72 19.09 -19.84
CA ALA A 123 -37.15 17.97 -20.60
C ALA A 123 -35.61 18.05 -20.72
N ASP A 124 -35.07 19.26 -20.82
CA ASP A 124 -33.63 19.54 -20.86
C ASP A 124 -32.91 19.24 -19.54
N GLU A 125 -33.53 19.56 -18.40
CA GLU A 125 -32.99 19.23 -17.09
C GLU A 125 -32.96 17.72 -16.86
N VAL A 126 -33.98 16.98 -17.33
CA VAL A 126 -34.00 15.51 -17.27
C VAL A 126 -32.92 14.90 -18.16
N ALA A 127 -32.71 15.44 -19.36
CA ALA A 127 -31.64 15.00 -20.24
C ALA A 127 -30.26 15.23 -19.59
N THR A 128 -30.04 16.41 -19.00
CA THR A 128 -28.81 16.75 -18.29
C THR A 128 -28.58 15.85 -17.07
N ALA A 129 -29.63 15.57 -16.30
CA ALA A 129 -29.55 14.69 -15.13
C ALA A 129 -29.19 13.25 -15.52
N ARG A 130 -29.73 12.72 -16.62
CA ARG A 130 -29.38 11.40 -17.16
C ARG A 130 -27.93 11.34 -17.64
N LEU A 131 -27.43 12.41 -18.25
CA LEU A 131 -26.02 12.49 -18.65
C LEU A 131 -25.09 12.50 -17.42
N LEU A 132 -25.47 13.23 -16.37
CA LEU A 132 -24.72 13.28 -15.11
C LEU A 132 -24.73 11.92 -14.40
N GLU A 133 -25.87 11.23 -14.35
CA GLU A 133 -25.98 9.87 -13.81
C GLU A 133 -25.08 8.90 -14.57
N ALA A 134 -25.11 8.94 -15.91
CA ALA A 134 -24.27 8.09 -16.74
C ALA A 134 -22.78 8.34 -16.48
N GLN A 135 -22.38 9.59 -16.36
CA GLN A 135 -21.00 9.98 -16.03
C GLN A 135 -20.57 9.47 -14.65
N LEU A 136 -21.44 9.59 -13.64
CA LEU A 136 -21.17 9.06 -12.29
C LEU A 136 -21.06 7.53 -12.28
N ARG A 137 -21.95 6.86 -13.01
CA ARG A 137 -21.93 5.39 -13.13
C ARG A 137 -20.65 4.91 -13.80
N ASP A 138 -20.17 5.62 -14.81
CA ASP A 138 -18.91 5.27 -15.47
C ASP A 138 -17.70 5.52 -14.57
N GLY A 139 -17.68 6.60 -13.78
CA GLY A 139 -16.60 6.83 -12.81
C GLY A 139 -16.45 5.68 -11.81
N ILE A 140 -17.57 5.04 -11.43
CA ILE A 140 -17.58 3.85 -10.57
C ILE A 140 -17.17 2.59 -11.35
N ARG A 141 -17.72 2.40 -12.55
CA ARG A 141 -17.62 1.15 -13.31
C ARG A 141 -16.36 1.03 -14.16
N ALA A 142 -15.75 2.16 -14.47
CA ALA A 142 -14.58 2.30 -15.33
C ALA A 142 -13.54 3.23 -14.69
N SER A 143 -13.19 2.96 -13.42
CA SER A 143 -12.27 3.81 -12.64
C SER A 143 -10.94 4.05 -13.34
N GLY A 144 -10.46 3.10 -14.15
CA GLY A 144 -9.30 3.16 -15.02
C GLY A 144 -9.32 4.24 -16.10
N LEU A 145 -10.51 4.74 -16.42
CA LEU A 145 -10.78 5.75 -17.46
C LEU A 145 -11.34 7.05 -16.90
N ASP A 146 -11.45 7.20 -15.57
CA ASP A 146 -11.96 8.42 -14.92
C ASP A 146 -10.91 9.55 -14.93
N LEU A 147 -10.61 10.07 -16.11
CA LEU A 147 -9.76 11.22 -16.36
C LEU A 147 -10.58 12.35 -16.97
N PRO A 148 -10.32 13.63 -16.64
CA PRO A 148 -11.10 14.76 -17.14
C PRO A 148 -11.28 14.75 -18.67
N MET A 149 -10.22 14.46 -19.42
CA MET A 149 -10.24 14.39 -20.88
C MET A 149 -11.24 13.36 -21.45
N VAL A 150 -11.25 12.14 -20.91
CA VAL A 150 -12.17 11.08 -21.36
C VAL A 150 -13.59 11.40 -20.93
N ARG A 151 -13.73 11.97 -19.72
CA ARG A 151 -15.02 12.33 -19.15
C ARG A 151 -15.72 13.42 -19.96
N ASP A 152 -14.97 14.42 -20.40
CA ASP A 152 -15.49 15.53 -21.21
C ASP A 152 -15.75 15.09 -22.66
N ALA A 153 -14.88 14.24 -23.24
CA ALA A 153 -15.10 13.65 -24.56
C ALA A 153 -16.34 12.75 -24.59
N ALA A 154 -16.50 11.87 -23.59
CA ALA A 154 -17.68 11.02 -23.46
C ALA A 154 -18.97 11.85 -23.26
N TRP A 155 -18.89 12.95 -22.52
CA TRP A 155 -20.00 13.88 -22.37
C TRP A 155 -20.40 14.51 -23.71
N ARG A 156 -19.44 15.05 -24.47
CA ARG A 156 -19.69 15.62 -25.81
C ARG A 156 -20.27 14.58 -26.76
N ALA A 157 -19.72 13.38 -26.79
CA ALA A 157 -20.23 12.28 -27.62
C ALA A 157 -21.69 11.94 -27.28
N ARG A 158 -22.03 11.87 -25.99
CA ARG A 158 -23.42 11.61 -25.56
C ARG A 158 -24.37 12.76 -25.88
N GLN A 159 -23.92 14.00 -25.80
CA GLN A 159 -24.71 15.15 -26.25
C GLN A 159 -25.04 15.08 -27.74
N ARG A 160 -24.14 14.52 -28.56
CA ARG A 160 -24.39 14.25 -29.99
C ARG A 160 -25.33 13.07 -30.25
N GLY A 161 -25.70 12.31 -29.21
CA GLY A 161 -26.56 11.12 -29.32
C GLY A 161 -25.79 9.78 -29.36
N VAL A 162 -24.46 9.80 -29.32
CA VAL A 162 -23.63 8.59 -29.35
C VAL A 162 -23.77 7.80 -28.04
N ARG A 163 -24.01 6.50 -28.13
CA ARG A 163 -24.06 5.61 -26.97
C ARG A 163 -22.66 5.20 -26.53
N VAL A 164 -22.13 5.85 -25.49
CA VAL A 164 -20.81 5.53 -24.92
C VAL A 164 -20.92 4.54 -23.74
N VAL A 165 -20.16 3.45 -23.79
CA VAL A 165 -20.02 2.45 -22.71
C VAL A 165 -18.55 2.34 -22.33
N LEU A 166 -18.22 2.65 -21.07
CA LEU A 166 -16.88 2.52 -20.51
C LEU A 166 -16.82 1.32 -19.56
N LEU A 167 -15.78 0.50 -19.67
CA LEU A 167 -15.56 -0.71 -18.88
C LEU A 167 -14.11 -0.79 -18.43
N ASP A 168 -13.91 -1.18 -17.17
CA ASP A 168 -12.59 -1.44 -16.61
C ASP A 168 -12.54 -2.81 -15.93
N ASP A 169 -11.80 -3.74 -16.51
CA ASP A 169 -11.53 -5.06 -15.91
C ASP A 169 -10.19 -5.12 -15.16
N GLY A 170 -9.53 -3.98 -14.91
CA GLY A 170 -8.39 -3.88 -14.00
C GLY A 170 -7.01 -4.12 -14.63
N GLY A 171 -6.88 -4.21 -15.96
CA GLY A 171 -5.57 -4.43 -16.61
C GLY A 171 -4.51 -3.38 -16.34
N LEU A 172 -4.92 -2.15 -16.02
CA LEU A 172 -4.01 -1.06 -15.63
C LEU A 172 -3.44 -1.24 -14.22
N ALA A 173 -4.09 -1.99 -13.33
CA ALA A 173 -3.62 -2.22 -11.95
C ALA A 173 -2.46 -3.22 -11.87
N ALA A 174 -2.19 -3.97 -12.95
CA ALA A 174 -1.10 -4.93 -13.04
C ALA A 174 0.20 -4.36 -13.61
N LEU A 175 0.22 -3.08 -13.99
CA LEU A 175 1.41 -2.38 -14.48
C LEU A 175 2.12 -1.66 -13.33
N ASP A 176 3.45 -1.63 -13.35
CA ASP A 176 4.24 -0.83 -12.40
C ASP A 176 3.83 0.65 -12.43
N ASP A 177 3.78 1.32 -11.27
CA ASP A 177 3.21 2.67 -11.09
C ASP A 177 3.68 3.71 -12.13
N ALA A 178 4.98 3.73 -12.46
CA ALA A 178 5.53 4.67 -13.44
C ALA A 178 5.08 4.39 -14.87
N HIS A 179 4.97 3.11 -15.25
CA HIS A 179 4.51 2.70 -16.59
C HIS A 179 2.99 2.78 -16.70
N ALA A 180 2.27 2.52 -15.60
CA ALA A 180 0.83 2.61 -15.53
C ALA A 180 0.35 4.04 -15.80
N ALA A 181 0.98 5.06 -15.19
CA ALA A 181 0.61 6.46 -15.39
C ALA A 181 0.74 6.91 -16.86
N VAL A 182 1.88 6.60 -17.50
CA VAL A 182 2.14 6.97 -18.90
C VAL A 182 1.23 6.21 -19.86
N ALA A 183 1.03 4.91 -19.65
CA ALA A 183 0.13 4.11 -20.48
C ALA A 183 -1.33 4.59 -20.36
N ARG A 184 -1.74 4.97 -19.15
CA ARG A 184 -3.08 5.51 -18.86
C ARG A 184 -3.34 6.83 -19.57
N GLU A 185 -2.40 7.77 -19.50
CA GLU A 185 -2.53 9.08 -20.16
C GLU A 185 -2.59 8.92 -21.68
N ARG A 186 -1.74 8.08 -22.26
CA ARG A 186 -1.76 7.77 -23.70
C ARG A 186 -3.07 7.14 -24.15
N LEU A 187 -3.57 6.15 -23.39
CA LEU A 187 -4.86 5.53 -23.66
C LEU A 187 -5.99 6.56 -23.58
N ALA A 188 -5.97 7.42 -22.56
CA ALA A 188 -6.99 8.42 -22.36
C ALA A 188 -7.04 9.47 -23.49
N ASN A 189 -5.88 9.93 -23.98
CA ASN A 189 -5.81 10.83 -25.12
C ASN A 189 -6.37 10.17 -26.39
N ALA A 190 -5.94 8.94 -26.70
CA ALA A 190 -6.43 8.24 -27.89
C ALA A 190 -7.93 7.92 -27.82
N VAL A 191 -8.44 7.59 -26.63
CA VAL A 191 -9.88 7.39 -26.41
C VAL A 191 -10.65 8.70 -26.56
N ALA A 192 -10.11 9.82 -26.07
CA ALA A 192 -10.75 11.13 -26.21
C ALA A 192 -10.83 11.55 -27.69
N GLU A 193 -9.75 11.39 -28.46
CA GLU A 193 -9.73 11.65 -29.91
C GLU A 193 -10.76 10.79 -30.64
N LEU A 194 -10.76 9.46 -30.41
CA LEU A 194 -11.74 8.54 -31.00
C LEU A 194 -13.19 8.91 -30.64
N LEU A 195 -13.44 9.32 -29.39
CA LEU A 195 -14.79 9.73 -28.96
C LEU A 195 -15.21 11.05 -29.59
N ASP A 196 -14.29 11.95 -29.91
CA ASP A 196 -14.61 13.21 -30.60
C ASP A 196 -14.84 13.01 -32.11
N GLU A 197 -14.18 12.03 -32.74
CA GLU A 197 -14.37 11.67 -34.16
C GLU A 197 -15.72 10.98 -34.45
N VAL A 198 -16.28 10.25 -33.49
CA VAL A 198 -17.53 9.50 -33.71
C VAL A 198 -18.74 10.43 -33.66
N GLU A 199 -19.47 10.52 -34.78
CA GLU A 199 -20.66 11.36 -34.91
C GLU A 199 -21.97 10.64 -34.56
N ASP A 200 -22.07 9.32 -34.78
CA ASP A 200 -23.26 8.51 -34.51
C ASP A 200 -22.90 7.07 -34.13
N GLY A 201 -23.84 6.35 -33.49
CA GLY A 201 -23.75 4.95 -33.17
C GLY A 201 -23.39 4.67 -31.71
N ARG A 202 -22.63 3.59 -31.49
CA ARG A 202 -22.24 3.10 -30.17
C ARG A 202 -20.73 2.94 -30.07
N VAL A 203 -20.14 3.50 -29.03
CA VAL A 203 -18.71 3.34 -28.70
C VAL A 203 -18.58 2.57 -27.40
N THR A 204 -17.80 1.49 -27.41
CA THR A 204 -17.49 0.68 -26.22
C THR A 204 -15.99 0.68 -25.99
N VAL A 205 -15.56 1.30 -24.90
CA VAL A 205 -14.16 1.30 -24.46
C VAL A 205 -14.03 0.33 -23.30
N ARG A 206 -13.11 -0.63 -23.41
CA ARG A 206 -12.88 -1.65 -22.38
C ARG A 206 -11.40 -1.80 -22.09
N ILE A 207 -10.99 -1.54 -20.86
CA ILE A 207 -9.68 -1.99 -20.35
C ILE A 207 -9.79 -3.49 -20.11
N GLN A 208 -8.83 -4.24 -20.66
CA GLN A 208 -8.81 -5.70 -20.59
C GLN A 208 -8.34 -6.18 -19.22
N PRO A 209 -8.67 -7.43 -18.81
CA PRO A 209 -8.12 -8.01 -17.61
C PRO A 209 -6.59 -8.20 -17.70
N PRO A 210 -5.90 -8.30 -16.55
CA PRO A 210 -4.46 -8.48 -16.52
C PRO A 210 -4.02 -9.78 -17.22
N GLY A 211 -2.85 -9.75 -17.88
CA GLY A 211 -2.29 -10.90 -18.61
C GLY A 211 -2.76 -11.06 -20.06
N ARG A 212 -3.56 -10.14 -20.58
CA ARG A 212 -3.86 -10.01 -22.02
C ARG A 212 -2.78 -9.18 -22.71
N ASP A 213 -2.47 -9.50 -23.97
CA ASP A 213 -1.50 -8.72 -24.75
C ASP A 213 -1.99 -7.28 -24.97
N ALA A 214 -3.28 -7.10 -25.30
CA ALA A 214 -3.90 -5.79 -25.44
C ALA A 214 -4.36 -5.25 -24.07
N LEU A 215 -3.97 -4.01 -23.76
CA LEU A 215 -4.33 -3.24 -22.57
C LEU A 215 -5.78 -2.75 -22.61
N ALA A 216 -6.25 -2.29 -23.77
CA ALA A 216 -7.62 -1.82 -23.94
C ALA A 216 -8.12 -2.10 -25.35
N SER A 217 -9.45 -2.16 -25.50
CA SER A 217 -10.11 -2.28 -26.79
C SER A 217 -11.20 -1.23 -26.92
N VAL A 218 -11.27 -0.55 -28.05
CA VAL A 218 -12.35 0.38 -28.42
C VAL A 218 -13.11 -0.24 -29.56
N GLY A 219 -14.38 -0.58 -29.36
CA GLY A 219 -15.30 -0.99 -30.42
C GLY A 219 -16.22 0.16 -30.80
N VAL A 220 -16.20 0.57 -32.05
CA VAL A 220 -17.15 1.52 -32.62
C VAL A 220 -18.11 0.75 -33.50
N ASP A 221 -19.40 0.88 -33.21
CA ASP A 221 -20.50 0.26 -33.92
C ASP A 221 -21.39 1.39 -34.45
N ALA A 222 -21.07 1.86 -35.66
CA ALA A 222 -21.80 2.91 -36.35
C ALA A 222 -22.70 2.30 -37.43
N SER A 223 -23.71 3.06 -37.85
CA SER A 223 -24.81 2.64 -38.75
C SER A 223 -24.37 1.93 -40.05
N HIS A 224 -23.12 2.11 -40.48
CA HIS A 224 -22.59 1.53 -41.72
C HIS A 224 -21.24 0.81 -41.58
N VAL A 225 -20.54 0.93 -40.43
CA VAL A 225 -19.20 0.34 -40.25
C VAL A 225 -18.98 0.00 -38.76
N SER A 226 -18.60 -1.25 -38.49
CA SER A 226 -18.05 -1.64 -37.19
C SER A 226 -16.54 -1.77 -37.29
N HIS A 227 -15.81 -1.12 -36.39
CA HIS A 227 -14.36 -1.27 -36.29
C HIS A 227 -13.93 -1.37 -34.83
N ARG A 228 -12.88 -2.14 -34.58
CA ARG A 228 -12.29 -2.34 -33.25
C ARG A 228 -10.85 -1.87 -33.27
N VAL A 229 -10.42 -1.13 -32.27
CA VAL A 229 -9.04 -0.68 -32.09
C VAL A 229 -8.50 -1.32 -30.82
N GLU A 230 -7.31 -1.93 -30.88
CA GLU A 230 -6.66 -2.55 -29.73
C GLU A 230 -5.42 -1.76 -29.32
N PHE A 231 -5.30 -1.49 -28.03
CA PHE A 231 -4.22 -0.71 -27.46
C PHE A 231 -3.25 -1.66 -26.77
N HIS A 232 -2.01 -1.76 -27.22
CA HIS A 232 -0.97 -2.48 -26.49
C HIS A 232 -0.16 -1.52 -25.61
N PRO A 233 0.41 -2.00 -24.49
CA PRO A 233 1.14 -1.15 -23.54
C PRO A 233 2.44 -0.54 -24.13
N ARG A 234 2.93 -1.01 -25.28
CA ARG A 234 4.16 -0.52 -25.94
C ARG A 234 3.95 0.04 -27.35
N VAL A 235 2.83 -0.29 -28.02
CA VAL A 235 2.57 0.08 -29.42
C VAL A 235 1.07 0.34 -29.59
N LEU A 236 0.71 1.43 -30.28
CA LEU A 236 -0.65 1.65 -30.77
C LEU A 236 -0.81 0.80 -32.03
N VAL A 237 -1.61 -0.26 -31.99
CA VAL A 237 -1.89 -1.09 -33.16
C VAL A 237 -3.37 -0.94 -33.53
N ARG A 238 -3.63 -0.11 -34.54
CA ARG A 238 -4.98 0.01 -35.11
C ARG A 238 -5.27 -1.24 -35.94
N THR A 239 -5.92 -2.23 -35.34
CA THR A 239 -6.33 -3.45 -36.04
C THR A 239 -7.74 -3.29 -36.58
N GLU A 240 -7.92 -2.76 -37.78
CA GLU A 240 -9.23 -2.69 -38.43
C GLU A 240 -9.76 -4.12 -38.72
N ILE A 241 -10.64 -4.63 -37.85
CA ILE A 241 -11.45 -5.81 -38.15
C ILE A 241 -12.80 -5.32 -38.64
N GLY A 242 -12.87 -4.98 -39.94
CA GLY A 242 -14.13 -4.70 -40.60
C GLY A 242 -14.95 -5.99 -40.68
N ARG A 243 -16.03 -6.07 -39.91
CA ARG A 243 -17.09 -7.06 -40.15
C ARG A 243 -18.16 -6.35 -40.96
N GLU A 244 -18.23 -6.64 -42.26
CA GLU A 244 -19.35 -6.24 -43.11
C GLU A 244 -20.64 -6.70 -42.41
N ALA A 245 -21.50 -5.72 -42.11
CA ALA A 245 -22.83 -5.99 -41.61
C ALA A 245 -23.52 -6.90 -42.64
N ARG A 246 -23.73 -8.16 -42.26
CA ARG A 246 -24.53 -9.11 -43.03
C ARG A 246 -25.91 -8.49 -43.16
N ALA A 247 -26.23 -8.01 -44.35
CA ALA A 247 -27.60 -7.76 -44.77
C ALA A 247 -28.33 -9.11 -44.71
N GLU A 248 -28.93 -9.44 -43.57
CA GLU A 248 -29.98 -10.45 -43.51
C GLU A 248 -31.29 -9.76 -43.85
N ASN A 249 -31.53 -9.78 -45.14
CA ASN A 249 -32.80 -9.52 -45.81
C ASN A 249 -33.69 -10.75 -45.57
N VAL A 250 -34.66 -10.68 -44.65
CA VAL A 250 -36.03 -11.29 -44.72
C VAL A 250 -36.94 -10.54 -43.76
#